data_AF-H2NNY2-F1
#
_entry.id   AF-H2NNY2-F1
#
_cell.length_a   1.000
_cell.length_b   1.000
_cell.length_c   1.000
_cell.angle_alpha   90.00
_cell.angle_beta   90.00
_cell.angle_gamma   90.00
#
_symmetry.space_group_name_H-M   'P 1'
#
loop_
_entity.id
_entity.type
_entity.pdbx_description
1 polymer ?
#
loop_
_entity_poly.entity_id
_entity_poly.type
_entity_poly.pdbx_seq_one_letter_code
_entity_poly.pdbx_strand_id
1 'polypeptide(L)'
;MLRKVAVAAASKPHVEIRQDGDQFYIKTSTTVRTTEINFKVGEGFEEETVDGRKCRSLATWENENKIHCTQTLLEGDGPKTYWTRELANDELILTFGADDVVCTRIYVRE
;
A
#
# COMPACT_ATOMS: atom_id res chain seq x y z
N MET A 1 17.22 -12.89 -9.09
CA MET A 1 16.35 -14.09 -9.00
C MET A 1 15.04 -13.78 -8.28
N LEU A 2 15.06 -13.20 -7.07
CA LEU A 2 13.85 -12.86 -6.29
C LEU A 2 12.83 -11.96 -7.01
N ARG A 3 13.27 -10.96 -7.78
CA ARG A 3 12.36 -10.09 -8.55
C ARG A 3 11.45 -10.87 -9.52
N LYS A 4 11.98 -11.89 -10.23
CA LYS A 4 11.19 -12.71 -11.16
C LYS A 4 10.11 -13.51 -10.43
N VAL A 5 10.45 -14.08 -9.27
CA VAL A 5 9.52 -14.81 -8.40
C VAL A 5 8.43 -13.87 -7.89
N ALA A 6 8.81 -12.69 -7.39
CA ALA A 6 7.86 -11.69 -6.89
C ALA A 6 6.88 -11.22 -7.98
N VAL A 7 7.37 -10.99 -9.21
CA VAL A 7 6.50 -10.65 -10.36
C VAL A 7 5.50 -11.77 -10.64
N ALA A 8 5.96 -13.03 -10.73
CA ALA A 8 5.07 -14.15 -10.99
C ALA A 8 4.03 -14.35 -9.87
N ALA A 9 4.44 -14.18 -8.61
CA ALA A 9 3.63 -14.52 -7.45
C ALA A 9 2.69 -13.41 -6.97
N ALA A 10 3.06 -12.14 -7.18
CA ALA A 10 2.42 -10.96 -6.59
C ALA A 10 1.95 -9.91 -7.63
N SER A 11 1.91 -10.27 -8.92
CA SER A 11 1.40 -9.40 -9.99
C SER A 11 -0.12 -9.20 -9.94
N LYS A 12 -0.87 -10.17 -9.40
CA LYS A 12 -2.33 -10.15 -9.29
C LYS A 12 -2.77 -10.42 -7.85
N PRO A 13 -2.51 -9.50 -6.90
CA PRO A 13 -2.97 -9.71 -5.53
C PRO A 13 -4.50 -9.59 -5.47
N HIS A 14 -5.10 -10.27 -4.50
CA HIS A 14 -6.44 -9.96 -4.03
C HIS A 14 -6.33 -8.91 -2.92
N VAL A 15 -7.15 -7.86 -2.98
CA VAL A 15 -7.13 -6.75 -2.03
C VAL A 15 -8.49 -6.64 -1.38
N GLU A 16 -8.55 -6.86 -0.08
CA GLU A 16 -9.72 -6.64 0.75
C GLU A 16 -9.51 -5.36 1.55
N ILE A 17 -10.52 -4.48 1.54
CA ILE A 17 -10.52 -3.22 2.27
C ILE A 17 -11.80 -3.16 3.09
N ARG A 18 -11.66 -2.92 4.39
CA ARG A 18 -12.77 -2.59 5.29
C ARG A 18 -12.52 -1.20 5.85
N GLN A 19 -13.56 -0.37 5.85
CA GLN A 19 -13.50 1.00 6.33
C GLN A 19 -14.63 1.23 7.34
N ASP A 20 -14.29 1.83 8.48
CA ASP A 20 -15.22 2.33 9.49
C ASP A 20 -14.83 3.77 9.85
N GLY A 21 -15.48 4.74 9.21
CA GLY A 21 -15.07 6.14 9.26
C GLY A 21 -13.64 6.33 8.75
N ASP A 22 -12.75 6.82 9.62
CA ASP A 22 -11.32 6.99 9.35
C ASP A 22 -10.48 5.75 9.70
N GLN A 23 -11.08 4.68 10.23
CA GLN A 23 -10.40 3.44 10.53
C GLN A 23 -10.41 2.53 9.29
N PHE A 24 -9.23 2.06 8.89
CA PHE A 24 -9.05 1.17 7.76
C PHE A 24 -8.39 -0.13 8.19
N TYR A 25 -8.92 -1.23 7.64
CA TYR A 25 -8.25 -2.51 7.56
C TYR A 25 -8.01 -2.84 6.10
N ILE A 26 -6.79 -3.23 5.78
CA ILE A 26 -6.40 -3.60 4.43
C ILE A 26 -5.65 -4.92 4.49
N LYS A 27 -6.16 -5.89 3.74
CA LYS A 27 -5.53 -7.19 3.53
C LYS A 27 -5.14 -7.34 2.07
N THR A 28 -3.87 -7.63 1.83
CA THR A 28 -3.33 -7.90 0.49
C THR A 28 -2.82 -9.32 0.45
N SER A 29 -3.46 -10.16 -0.36
CA SER A 29 -3.12 -11.58 -0.50
C SER A 29 -2.53 -11.87 -1.87
N THR A 30 -1.35 -12.49 -1.88
CA THR A 30 -0.68 -13.01 -3.07
C THR A 30 -0.46 -14.51 -2.91
N THR A 31 0.03 -15.19 -3.94
CA THR A 31 0.31 -16.64 -3.87
C THR A 31 1.42 -17.01 -2.87
N VAL A 32 2.26 -16.05 -2.47
CA VAL A 32 3.44 -16.28 -1.62
C VAL A 32 3.41 -15.54 -0.29
N ARG A 33 2.61 -14.47 -0.18
CA ARG A 33 2.57 -13.61 1.01
C ARG A 33 1.19 -12.98 1.14
N THR A 34 0.69 -12.98 2.37
CA THR A 34 -0.45 -12.15 2.79
C THR A 34 0.05 -11.11 3.78
N THR A 35 -0.34 -9.86 3.58
CA THR A 35 -0.09 -8.77 4.53
C THR A 35 -1.40 -8.17 4.99
N GLU A 36 -1.43 -7.72 6.23
CA GLU A 36 -2.60 -7.09 6.86
C GLU A 36 -2.13 -5.85 7.60
N ILE A 37 -2.79 -4.73 7.36
CA ILE A 37 -2.54 -3.46 8.06
C ILE A 37 -3.84 -2.92 8.62
N ASN A 38 -3.75 -2.36 9.82
CA ASN A 38 -4.83 -1.63 10.49
C ASN A 38 -4.30 -0.24 10.81
N PHE A 39 -4.97 0.80 10.34
CA PHE A 39 -4.56 2.17 10.61
C PHE A 39 -5.76 3.09 10.68
N LYS A 40 -5.56 4.23 11.33
CA LYS A 40 -6.51 5.33 11.33
C LYS A 40 -5.89 6.51 10.59
N VAL A 41 -6.66 7.14 9.70
CA VAL A 41 -6.17 8.28 8.92
C VAL A 41 -5.77 9.42 9.87
N GLY A 42 -4.59 10.00 9.64
CA GLY A 42 -3.99 11.03 10.48
C GLY A 42 -3.16 10.51 11.66
N GLU A 43 -3.16 9.20 11.92
CA GLU A 43 -2.40 8.57 13.01
C GLU A 43 -1.26 7.72 12.44
N GLY A 44 -0.08 7.79 13.08
CA GLY A 44 1.07 7.00 12.66
C GLY A 44 0.96 5.55 13.10
N PHE A 45 1.35 4.61 12.22
CA PHE A 45 1.31 3.17 12.48
C PHE A 45 2.59 2.47 11.99
N GLU A 46 2.81 1.24 12.43
CA GLU A 46 3.93 0.41 11.95
C GLU A 46 3.44 -0.57 10.89
N GLU A 47 4.19 -0.71 9.81
CA GLU A 47 3.96 -1.72 8.77
C GLU A 47 5.29 -2.19 8.16
N GLU A 48 5.20 -2.98 7.09
CA GLU A 48 6.36 -3.34 6.27
C GLU A 48 6.23 -2.69 4.88
N THR A 49 7.34 -2.16 4.38
CA THR A 49 7.50 -1.79 2.97
C THR A 49 7.32 -3.01 2.04
N VAL A 50 7.13 -2.78 0.74
CA VAL A 50 6.86 -3.86 -0.23
C VAL A 50 7.98 -4.91 -0.32
N ASP A 51 9.21 -4.54 0.04
CA ASP A 51 10.37 -5.43 0.12
C ASP A 51 10.60 -6.05 1.51
N GLY A 52 9.69 -5.80 2.47
CA GLY A 52 9.66 -6.45 3.78
C GLY A 52 10.46 -5.75 4.88
N ARG A 53 10.88 -4.50 4.68
CA ARG A 53 11.56 -3.72 5.72
C ARG A 53 10.54 -2.99 6.60
N LYS A 54 10.72 -3.04 7.91
CA LYS A 54 9.85 -2.36 8.87
C LYS A 54 9.91 -0.84 8.67
N CYS A 55 8.75 -0.21 8.64
CA CYS A 55 8.62 1.24 8.52
C CYS A 55 7.53 1.77 9.45
N ARG A 56 7.64 3.06 9.76
CA ARG A 56 6.55 3.87 10.30
C ARG A 56 5.86 4.57 9.15
N SER A 57 4.53 4.50 9.16
CA SER A 57 3.68 5.02 8.11
C SER A 57 2.70 6.03 8.64
N LEU A 58 2.32 6.99 7.79
CA LEU A 58 1.31 7.99 8.08
C LEU A 58 0.42 8.16 6.86
N ALA A 59 -0.83 7.71 6.99
CA ALA A 59 -1.86 7.87 5.96
C ALA A 59 -2.65 9.17 6.20
N THR A 60 -2.86 9.94 5.14
CA THR A 60 -3.61 11.21 5.17
C THR A 60 -4.50 11.31 3.93
N TRP A 61 -5.64 11.99 4.07
CA TRP A 61 -6.48 12.36 2.93
C TRP A 61 -5.78 13.47 2.13
N GLU A 62 -5.45 13.19 0.86
CA GLU A 62 -4.96 14.20 -0.10
C GLU A 62 -6.13 15.00 -0.67
N ASN A 63 -7.26 14.31 -0.86
CA ASN A 63 -8.56 14.87 -1.21
C ASN A 63 -9.67 13.90 -0.75
N GLU A 64 -10.93 14.20 -1.09
CA GLU A 64 -12.10 13.40 -0.69
C GLU A 64 -12.03 11.92 -1.09
N ASN A 65 -11.36 11.59 -2.20
CA ASN A 65 -11.35 10.24 -2.78
C ASN A 65 -9.96 9.59 -2.78
N LYS A 66 -8.94 10.25 -2.22
CA LYS A 66 -7.54 9.81 -2.31
C LYS A 66 -6.82 9.87 -0.98
N ILE A 67 -6.29 8.72 -0.57
CA ILE A 67 -5.36 8.60 0.55
C ILE A 67 -3.93 8.57 0.02
N HIS A 68 -3.05 9.35 0.64
CA HIS A 68 -1.62 9.28 0.50
C HIS A 68 -0.98 8.78 1.80
N CYS A 69 -0.08 7.80 1.70
CA CYS A 69 0.66 7.28 2.84
C CYS A 69 2.16 7.35 2.60
N THR A 70 2.85 8.09 3.45
CA THR A 70 4.31 8.16 3.48
C THR A 70 4.86 7.03 4.34
N GLN A 71 5.92 6.36 3.88
CA GLN A 71 6.58 5.29 4.63
C GLN A 71 8.03 5.70 4.95
N THR A 72 8.40 5.64 6.22
CA THR A 72 9.75 5.95 6.72
C THR A 72 10.34 4.72 7.40
N LEU A 73 11.49 4.24 6.94
CA LEU A 73 12.14 3.05 7.51
C LEU A 73 12.46 3.26 8.99
N LEU A 74 12.27 2.22 9.81
CA LEU A 74 12.67 2.25 11.22
C LEU A 74 14.17 2.13 11.40
N GLU A 75 14.83 1.39 10.50
CA GLU A 75 16.27 1.14 10.51
C GLU A 75 16.85 1.20 9.10
N GLY A 76 18.05 1.78 9.01
CA GLY A 76 18.82 1.91 7.78
C GLY A 76 18.33 3.01 6.86
N ASP A 77 19.03 3.14 5.73
CA ASP A 77 18.70 4.07 4.66
C ASP A 77 18.01 3.35 3.50
N GLY A 78 17.28 4.10 2.68
CA GLY A 78 16.61 3.57 1.52
C GLY A 78 15.92 4.62 0.68
N PRO A 79 15.32 4.19 -0.44
CA PRO A 79 14.52 5.08 -1.28
C PRO A 79 13.35 5.65 -0.47
N LYS A 80 12.92 6.86 -0.85
CA LYS A 80 11.69 7.44 -0.32
C LYS A 80 10.51 6.65 -0.88
N THR A 81 9.77 5.99 0.00
CA THR A 81 8.64 5.13 -0.38
C THR A 81 7.32 5.70 0.06
N TYR A 82 6.30 5.54 -0.77
CA TYR A 82 4.92 5.90 -0.45
C TYR A 82 3.95 5.00 -1.20
N TRP A 83 2.70 4.99 -0.74
CA TRP A 83 1.59 4.41 -1.49
C TRP A 83 0.39 5.35 -1.49
N THR A 84 -0.42 5.27 -2.54
CA THR A 84 -1.71 5.96 -2.62
C THR A 84 -2.84 4.99 -2.96
N ARG A 85 -4.05 5.34 -2.55
CA ARG A 85 -5.29 4.67 -2.92
C ARG A 85 -6.32 5.71 -3.29
N GLU A 86 -6.79 5.67 -4.53
CA GLU A 86 -7.74 6.62 -5.08
C GLU A 86 -8.94 5.89 -5.65
N LEU A 87 -10.15 6.33 -5.30
CA LEU A 87 -11.39 5.87 -5.92
C LEU A 87 -11.74 6.81 -7.08
N ALA A 88 -11.81 6.27 -8.28
CA ALA A 88 -12.16 7.02 -9.48
C ALA A 88 -12.97 6.13 -10.44
N ASN A 89 -14.15 6.60 -10.86
CA ASN A 89 -15.00 5.93 -11.86
C ASN A 89 -15.24 4.43 -11.58
N ASP A 90 -15.60 4.08 -10.35
CA ASP A 90 -15.79 2.70 -9.86
C ASP A 90 -14.53 1.81 -9.85
N GLU A 91 -13.37 2.37 -10.17
CA GLU A 91 -12.07 1.74 -10.05
C GLU A 91 -11.34 2.20 -8.78
N LEU A 92 -10.50 1.31 -8.26
CA LEU A 92 -9.54 1.61 -7.22
C LEU A 92 -8.14 1.67 -7.84
N ILE A 93 -7.57 2.87 -7.87
CA ILE A 93 -6.23 3.15 -8.39
C ILE A 93 -5.23 3.14 -7.24
N LEU A 94 -4.31 2.18 -7.27
CA LEU A 94 -3.19 2.07 -6.34
C LEU A 94 -1.92 2.57 -7.00
N THR A 95 -1.19 3.44 -6.32
CA THR A 95 0.15 3.87 -6.75
C THR A 95 1.15 3.51 -5.66
N PHE A 96 2.31 2.99 -6.06
CA PHE A 96 3.45 2.75 -5.17
C PHE A 96 4.66 3.47 -5.76
N GLY A 97 5.26 4.36 -4.96
CA GLY A 97 6.47 5.09 -5.36
C GLY A 97 7.69 4.61 -4.58
N ALA A 98 8.82 4.56 -5.27
CA ALA A 98 10.15 4.41 -4.67
C ALA A 98 11.12 5.33 -5.44
N ASP A 99 11.50 6.43 -4.80
CA ASP A 99 12.20 7.55 -5.43
C ASP A 99 11.49 8.04 -6.72
N ASP A 100 12.12 7.89 -7.88
CA ASP A 100 11.61 8.30 -9.20
C ASP A 100 10.78 7.22 -9.91
N VAL A 101 10.70 6.02 -9.34
CA VAL A 101 9.98 4.89 -9.94
C VAL A 101 8.58 4.78 -9.36
N VAL A 102 7.60 4.67 -10.26
CA VAL A 102 6.18 4.55 -9.92
C VAL A 102 5.60 3.26 -10.50
N CYS A 103 4.86 2.53 -9.67
CA CYS A 103 4.05 1.39 -10.07
C CYS A 103 2.57 1.70 -9.85
N THR A 104 1.75 1.46 -10.86
CA THR A 104 0.30 1.65 -10.81
C THR A 104 -0.42 0.30 -10.93
N ARG A 105 -1.46 0.10 -10.13
CA ARG A 105 -2.37 -1.05 -10.20
C ARG A 105 -3.80 -0.55 -10.16
N ILE A 106 -4.64 -1.05 -11.04
CA ILE A 106 -6.05 -0.67 -11.15
C ILE A 106 -6.88 -1.91 -10.82
N TYR A 107 -7.85 -1.75 -9.92
CA TYR A 107 -8.77 -2.81 -9.52
C TYR A 107 -10.21 -2.36 -9.78
N VAL A 108 -11.03 -3.33 -10.16
CA VAL A 108 -12.49 -3.23 -10.12
C VAL A 108 -12.97 -4.10 -8.96
N ARG A 109 -14.06 -3.68 -8.31
CA ARG A 109 -14.69 -4.49 -7.26
C ARG A 109 -15.27 -5.77 -7.89
N GLU A 110 -15.04 -6.91 -7.22
CA GLU A 110 -15.68 -8.19 -7.54
C GLU A 110 -17.14 -8.21 -7.09
#